data_AF-A0A371XAV7-F1
#
_entry.id   AF-A0A371XAV7-F1
#
_cell.length_a   1.000
_cell.length_b   1.000
_cell.length_c   1.000
_cell.angle_alpha   90.00
_cell.angle_beta   90.00
_cell.angle_gamma   90.00
#
_symmetry.space_group_name_H-M   'P 1'
#
loop_
_entity.id
_entity.type
_entity.pdbx_description
1 polymer ?
#
loop_
_entity_poly.entity_id
_entity_poly.type
_entity_poly.pdbx_seq_one_letter_code
_entity_poly.pdbx_strand_id
1 'polypeptide(L)'
;MIYILLNIVPILAATFASLAIGFVMTKVANGARHSVGFYIAAFVAEFWLCSILAGALILAPPQAGEWVMALGSAVVIWIGFVVPALVVSLGHRGESAGRIARDCGHWLVAMFLMALVLKTIGLVPPPGAPGMSG
;
A
#
# COMPACT_ATOMS: atom_id res chain seq x y z
N MET A 1 -2.59 -14.42 -9.97
CA MET A 1 -1.51 -13.56 -10.51
C MET A 1 -1.89 -12.82 -11.79
N ILE A 2 -2.75 -13.37 -12.65
CA ILE A 2 -3.21 -12.69 -13.88
C ILE A 2 -3.81 -11.30 -13.62
N TYR A 3 -4.49 -11.09 -12.49
CA TYR A 3 -5.06 -9.79 -12.14
C TYR A 3 -4.01 -8.68 -12.03
N ILE A 4 -2.75 -8.98 -11.69
CA ILE A 4 -1.68 -7.97 -11.61
C ILE A 4 -1.42 -7.41 -13.02
N LEU A 5 -1.38 -8.29 -14.02
CA LEU A 5 -1.20 -7.88 -15.42
C LEU A 5 -2.43 -7.10 -15.93
N LEU A 6 -3.64 -7.55 -15.60
CA LEU A 6 -4.89 -6.86 -15.97
C LEU A 6 -4.99 -5.46 -15.35
N ASN A 7 -4.41 -5.28 -14.17
CA ASN A 7 -4.48 -4.05 -13.38
C ASN A 7 -3.12 -3.33 -13.30
N ILE A 8 -2.23 -3.56 -14.27
CA ILE A 8 -0.88 -3.00 -14.19
C ILE A 8 -0.88 -1.47 -14.17
N VAL A 9 -1.82 -0.84 -14.89
CA VAL A 9 -1.98 0.62 -14.93
C VAL A 9 -2.41 1.18 -13.57
N PRO A 10 -3.53 0.76 -12.95
CA PRO A 10 -3.90 1.24 -11.61
C PRO A 10 -2.85 0.92 -10.55
N ILE A 11 -2.22 -0.26 -10.62
CA ILE A 11 -1.15 -0.65 -9.67
C ILE A 11 0.06 0.28 -9.79
N LEU A 12 0.55 0.53 -11.00
CA LEU A 12 1.67 1.45 -11.21
C LEU A 12 1.31 2.88 -10.82
N ALA A 13 0.11 3.35 -11.14
CA ALA A 13 -0.35 4.67 -10.73
C ALA A 13 -0.36 4.82 -9.20
N ALA A 14 -0.91 3.83 -8.48
CA ALA A 14 -0.91 3.81 -7.02
C ALA A 14 0.52 3.75 -6.44
N THR A 15 1.40 2.96 -7.07
CA THR A 15 2.81 2.84 -6.69
C THR A 15 3.52 4.19 -6.80
N PHE A 16 3.40 4.87 -7.94
CA PHE A 16 4.03 6.19 -8.12
C PHE A 16 3.43 7.26 -7.21
N ALA A 17 2.12 7.22 -6.99
CA ALA A 17 1.46 8.15 -6.08
C ALA A 17 1.98 8.01 -4.64
N SER A 18 2.12 6.78 -4.16
CA SER A 18 2.64 6.51 -2.83
C SER A 18 4.15 6.82 -2.70
N LEU A 19 4.97 6.50 -3.71
CA LEU A 19 6.37 6.90 -3.76
C LEU A 19 6.55 8.43 -3.70
N ALA A 20 5.66 9.18 -4.36
CA ALA A 20 5.68 10.63 -4.30
C ALA A 20 5.44 11.14 -2.86
N ILE A 21 4.56 10.49 -2.08
CA ILE A 21 4.40 10.80 -0.66
C ILE A 21 5.68 10.48 0.13
N GLY A 22 6.31 9.33 -0.11
CA GLY A 22 7.60 8.98 0.53
C GLY A 22 8.68 10.02 0.24
N PHE A 23 8.75 10.52 -0.99
CA PHE A 23 9.68 11.56 -1.39
C PHE A 23 9.38 12.93 -0.76
N VAL A 24 8.10 13.32 -0.67
CA VAL A 24 7.71 14.57 0.01
C VAL A 24 8.05 14.50 1.50
N MET A 25 7.75 13.38 2.17
CA MET A 25 8.01 13.24 3.60
C MET A 25 9.51 13.21 3.93
N THR A 26 10.33 12.55 3.11
CA THR A 26 11.80 12.54 3.30
C THR A 26 12.40 13.93 3.10
N LYS A 27 11.91 14.71 2.13
CA LYS A 27 12.31 16.11 1.95
C LYS A 27 11.95 16.98 3.15
N VAL A 28 10.73 16.86 3.68
CA VAL A 28 10.28 17.63 4.86
C VAL A 28 11.09 17.26 6.11
N ALA A 29 11.53 16.02 6.23
CA ALA A 29 12.35 15.55 7.34
C ALA A 29 13.84 15.95 7.25
N ASN A 30 14.26 16.79 6.30
CA ASN A 30 15.66 17.13 6.01
C ASN A 30 16.55 15.87 5.85
N GLY A 31 16.02 14.84 5.18
CA GLY A 31 16.61 13.51 5.11
C GLY A 31 17.95 13.42 4.36
N ALA A 32 18.73 12.41 4.73
CA ALA A 32 19.99 12.05 4.09
C ALA A 32 19.79 11.62 2.62
N ARG A 33 20.83 11.78 1.79
CA ARG A 33 20.83 11.28 0.41
C ARG A 33 20.72 9.75 0.40
N HIS A 34 19.67 9.22 -0.22
CA HIS A 34 19.52 7.79 -0.44
C HIS A 34 20.20 7.35 -1.75
N SER A 35 20.66 6.11 -1.78
CA SER A 35 21.27 5.52 -2.98
C SER A 35 20.20 5.19 -4.03
N VAL A 36 20.60 5.08 -5.31
CA VAL A 36 19.72 4.60 -6.39
C VAL A 36 19.14 3.22 -6.06
N GLY A 37 19.96 2.33 -5.48
CA GLY A 37 19.51 1.00 -5.06
C GLY A 37 18.38 1.04 -4.03
N PHE A 38 18.37 2.03 -3.13
CA PHE A 38 17.27 2.22 -2.19
C PHE A 38 15.96 2.60 -2.92
N TYR A 39 16.00 3.49 -3.90
CA TYR A 39 14.81 3.88 -4.65
C TYR A 39 14.24 2.73 -5.49
N ILE A 40 15.11 1.88 -6.06
CA ILE A 40 14.67 0.66 -6.74
C ILE A 40 13.99 -0.29 -5.75
N ALA A 41 14.58 -0.49 -4.57
CA ALA A 41 13.98 -1.32 -3.52
C ALA A 41 12.62 -0.77 -3.05
N ALA A 42 12.52 0.55 -2.85
CA ALA A 42 11.28 1.22 -2.48
C ALA A 42 10.21 1.03 -3.56
N PHE A 43 10.55 1.23 -4.84
CA PHE A 43 9.61 1.00 -5.94
C PHE A 43 9.09 -0.43 -5.98
N VAL A 44 9.97 -1.43 -5.84
CA VAL A 44 9.57 -2.84 -5.84
C VAL A 44 8.69 -3.16 -4.63
N ALA A 45 9.04 -2.65 -3.44
CA ALA A 45 8.25 -2.85 -2.24
C ALA A 45 6.84 -2.23 -2.35
N GLU A 46 6.75 -1.00 -2.83
CA GLU A 46 5.46 -0.32 -3.01
C GLU A 46 4.61 -0.94 -4.12
N PHE A 47 5.23 -1.35 -5.23
CA PHE A 47 4.56 -2.07 -6.30
C PHE A 47 3.94 -3.38 -5.79
N TRP A 48 4.69 -4.12 -4.99
CA TRP A 48 4.21 -5.37 -4.42
C TRP A 48 3.08 -5.14 -3.41
N LEU A 49 3.21 -4.11 -2.56
CA LEU A 49 2.14 -3.75 -1.62
C LEU A 49 0.87 -3.30 -2.34
N CYS A 50 0.99 -2.50 -3.41
CA CYS A 50 -0.14 -2.12 -4.27
C CYS A 50 -0.80 -3.34 -4.92
N SER A 51 0.00 -4.33 -5.35
CA SER A 51 -0.51 -5.57 -5.93
C SER A 51 -1.32 -6.39 -4.91
N ILE A 52 -0.81 -6.53 -3.67
CA ILE A 52 -1.52 -7.19 -2.57
C ILE A 52 -2.82 -6.47 -2.26
N LEU A 53 -2.77 -5.14 -2.15
CA LEU A 53 -3.94 -4.32 -1.86
C LEU A 53 -4.98 -4.45 -2.97
N ALA A 54 -4.58 -4.36 -4.25
CA ALA A 54 -5.47 -4.57 -5.38
C ALA A 54 -6.15 -5.95 -5.34
N GLY A 55 -5.38 -7.01 -5.04
CA GLY A 55 -5.94 -8.34 -4.85
C GLY A 55 -6.96 -8.40 -3.71
N ALA A 56 -6.67 -7.75 -2.57
CA ALA A 56 -7.59 -7.65 -1.45
C ALA A 56 -8.88 -6.91 -1.82
N LEU A 57 -8.79 -5.80 -2.58
CA LEU A 57 -9.94 -5.03 -3.03
C LEU A 57 -10.83 -5.80 -4.01
N ILE A 58 -10.23 -6.61 -4.89
CA ILE A 58 -10.95 -7.46 -5.85
C ILE A 58 -11.70 -8.59 -5.14
N LEU A 59 -11.09 -9.19 -4.12
CA LEU A 59 -11.62 -10.37 -3.42
C LEU A 59 -12.49 -10.03 -2.21
N ALA A 60 -12.51 -8.77 -1.78
CA ALA A 60 -13.27 -8.34 -0.61
C ALA A 60 -14.77 -8.59 -0.84
N PRO A 61 -15.44 -9.39 0.02
CA PRO A 61 -16.88 -9.58 -0.09
C PRO A 61 -17.61 -8.25 0.16
N PRO A 62 -18.71 -7.96 -0.55
CA PRO A 62 -19.44 -6.71 -0.40
C PRO A 62 -20.23 -6.71 0.91
N GLN A 63 -19.57 -6.34 2.00
CA GLN A 63 -20.16 -6.23 3.34
C GLN A 63 -20.55 -4.78 3.70
N ALA A 64 -20.00 -3.80 2.98
CA ALA A 64 -20.27 -2.38 3.14
C ALA A 64 -20.11 -1.66 1.78
N GLY A 65 -20.31 -0.33 1.78
CA GLY A 65 -20.06 0.49 0.59
C GLY A 65 -18.62 0.34 0.09
N GLU A 66 -18.42 0.37 -1.22
CA GLU A 66 -17.14 0.01 -1.85
C GLU A 66 -15.96 0.89 -1.38
N TRP A 67 -16.22 2.17 -1.08
CA TRP A 67 -15.22 3.09 -0.53
C TRP A 67 -14.82 2.73 0.90
N VAL A 68 -15.80 2.34 1.72
CA VAL A 68 -15.57 1.89 3.09
C VAL A 68 -14.77 0.58 3.07
N MET A 69 -15.13 -0.34 2.18
CA MET A 69 -14.36 -1.57 1.98
C MET A 69 -12.93 -1.26 1.54
N ALA A 70 -12.74 -0.34 0.60
CA ALA A 70 -11.40 -0.04 0.08
C ALA A 70 -10.47 0.56 1.13
N LEU A 71 -10.95 1.57 1.85
CA LEU A 71 -10.18 2.20 2.92
C LEU A 71 -10.04 1.28 4.14
N GLY A 72 -11.08 0.49 4.44
CA GLY A 72 -11.05 -0.51 5.50
C GLY A 72 -10.01 -1.60 5.25
N SER A 73 -9.91 -2.12 4.03
CA SER A 73 -8.88 -3.10 3.66
C SER A 73 -7.47 -2.54 3.86
N ALA A 74 -7.23 -1.28 3.50
CA ALA A 74 -5.95 -0.62 3.74
C ALA A 74 -5.61 -0.56 5.25
N VAL A 75 -6.57 -0.16 6.08
CA VAL A 75 -6.39 -0.10 7.54
C VAL A 75 -6.15 -1.48 8.14
N VAL A 76 -6.91 -2.50 7.74
CA VAL A 76 -6.78 -3.87 8.24
C VAL A 76 -5.41 -4.45 7.91
N ILE A 77 -4.95 -4.29 6.67
CA ILE A 77 -3.61 -4.74 6.27
C ILE A 77 -2.53 -3.93 7.01
N TRP A 78 -2.71 -2.63 7.15
CA TRP A 78 -1.77 -1.77 7.88
C TRP A 78 -1.59 -2.22 9.33
N ILE A 79 -2.69 -2.35 10.09
CA ILE A 79 -2.63 -2.71 11.52
C ILE A 79 -2.25 -4.17 11.72
N GLY A 80 -2.69 -5.07 10.83
CA GLY A 80 -2.45 -6.50 10.95
C GLY A 80 -1.07 -6.95 10.48
N PHE A 81 -0.43 -6.18 9.59
CA PHE A 81 0.84 -6.58 8.98
C PHE A 81 1.94 -5.52 9.14
N VAL A 82 1.70 -4.29 8.70
CA VAL A 82 2.74 -3.26 8.65
C VAL A 82 3.17 -2.80 10.04
N VAL A 83 2.21 -2.50 10.91
CA VAL A 83 2.50 -2.03 12.27
C VAL A 83 3.30 -3.07 13.07
N PRO A 84 2.90 -4.35 13.16
CA PRO A 84 3.68 -5.37 13.85
C PRO A 84 5.09 -5.53 13.27
N ALA A 85 5.21 -5.55 11.93
CA ALA A 85 6.50 -5.72 11.26
C ALA A 85 7.46 -4.58 11.61
N LEU A 86 6.99 -3.32 11.60
CA LEU A 86 7.81 -2.16 11.94
C LEU A 86 8.11 -2.07 13.43
N VAL A 87 7.11 -2.27 14.29
CA VAL A 87 7.27 -2.20 15.74
C VAL A 87 8.30 -3.21 16.22
N VAL A 88 8.21 -4.47 15.77
CA VAL A 88 9.16 -5.51 16.17
C VAL A 88 10.54 -5.23 15.58
N SER A 89 10.63 -4.92 14.28
CA SER A 89 11.92 -4.78 13.60
C SER A 89 12.70 -3.55 14.07
N LEU A 90 12.04 -2.41 14.23
CA LEU A 90 12.65 -1.17 14.69
C LEU A 90 12.86 -1.17 16.21
N GLY A 91 11.94 -1.77 16.97
CA GLY A 91 12.10 -1.98 18.41
C GLY A 91 13.32 -2.84 18.73
N HIS A 92 13.55 -3.93 17.98
CA HIS A 92 14.75 -4.75 18.12
C HIS A 92 16.05 -3.98 17.80
N ARG A 93 15.97 -2.95 16.96
CA ARG A 93 17.10 -2.05 16.63
C ARG A 93 17.28 -0.91 17.64
N GLY A 94 16.46 -0.85 18.69
CA GLY A 94 16.53 0.19 19.73
C GLY A 94 16.01 1.56 19.29
N GLU A 95 15.20 1.62 18.24
CA GLU A 95 14.61 2.88 17.76
C GLU A 95 13.58 3.43 18.76
N SER A 96 13.46 4.76 18.82
CA SER A 96 12.53 5.40 19.74
C SER A 96 11.08 5.19 19.31
N ALA A 97 10.17 5.03 20.28
CA ALA A 97 8.73 4.83 20.01
C ALA A 97 8.13 5.92 19.10
N GLY A 98 8.60 7.18 19.24
CA GLY A 98 8.18 8.28 18.38
C GLY A 98 8.61 8.12 16.91
N ARG A 99 9.78 7.55 16.65
CA ARG A 99 10.24 7.25 15.27
C ARG A 99 9.44 6.09 14.69
N ILE A 100 9.24 5.03 15.47
CA ILE A 100 8.41 3.88 15.08
C ILE A 100 6.99 4.33 14.74
N ALA A 101 6.37 5.15 15.61
CA ALA A 101 5.02 5.69 15.37
C ALA A 101 4.95 6.54 14.10
N ARG A 102 5.98 7.35 13.81
CA ARG A 102 6.07 8.14 12.58
C ARG A 102 6.16 7.25 11.35
N ASP A 103 6.98 6.20 11.38
CA ASP A 103 7.13 5.27 10.26
C ASP A 103 5.83 4.49 10.03
N CYS A 104 5.16 4.04 11.09
CA CYS A 104 3.84 3.44 11.01
C CYS A 104 2.81 4.41 10.41
N GLY A 105 2.81 5.68 10.84
CA GLY A 105 1.92 6.71 10.33
C GLY A 105 2.18 7.05 8.85
N HIS A 106 3.44 7.10 8.44
CA HIS A 106 3.82 7.26 7.03
C HIS A 106 3.21 6.16 6.16
N TRP A 107 3.37 4.90 6.57
CA TRP A 107 2.80 3.77 5.83
C TRP A 107 1.26 3.77 5.82
N LEU A 108 0.61 4.24 6.88
CA LEU A 108 -0.85 4.40 6.89
C LEU A 108 -1.30 5.38 5.78
N VAL A 109 -0.65 6.54 5.70
CA VAL A 109 -0.94 7.56 4.68
C VAL A 109 -0.68 7.01 3.28
N ALA A 110 0.45 6.33 3.09
CA ALA A 110 0.80 5.66 1.83
C ALA A 110 -0.28 4.65 1.41
N MET A 111 -0.69 3.75 2.31
CA MET A 111 -1.70 2.74 2.02
C MET A 111 -3.08 3.33 1.73
N PHE A 112 -3.48 4.41 2.41
CA PHE A 112 -4.71 5.13 2.08
C PHE A 112 -4.66 5.72 0.67
N LEU A 113 -3.53 6.34 0.30
CA LEU A 113 -3.37 6.88 -1.05
C LEU A 113 -3.39 5.76 -2.10
N MET A 114 -2.72 4.63 -1.85
CA MET A 114 -2.79 3.48 -2.74
C MET A 114 -4.24 3.00 -2.92
N ALA A 115 -4.98 2.80 -1.82
CA ALA A 115 -6.37 2.37 -1.87
C ALA A 115 -7.26 3.36 -2.64
N LEU A 116 -7.07 4.66 -2.40
CA LEU A 116 -7.77 5.72 -3.09
C LEU A 116 -7.51 5.67 -4.60
N VAL A 117 -6.25 5.57 -5.01
CA VAL A 117 -5.87 5.52 -6.45
C VAL A 117 -6.39 4.25 -7.12
N LEU A 118 -6.23 3.09 -6.47
CA LEU A 118 -6.75 1.82 -7.01
C LEU A 118 -8.27 1.86 -7.14
N LYS A 119 -8.98 2.43 -6.15
CA LYS A 119 -10.44 2.51 -6.18
C LYS A 119 -10.97 3.54 -7.16
N THR A 120 -10.30 4.68 -7.31
CA THR A 120 -10.69 5.73 -8.27
C THR A 120 -10.51 5.28 -9.72
N ILE A 121 -9.40 4.62 -10.05
CA ILE A 121 -9.17 4.11 -11.41
C ILE A 121 -10.05 2.89 -11.69
N GLY A 122 -10.31 2.07 -10.67
CA GLY A 122 -11.06 0.84 -10.79
C GLY A 122 -10.15 -0.36 -11.05
N LEU A 123 -10.64 -1.53 -10.67
CA LEU A 123 -9.92 -2.79 -10.81
C LEU A 123 -10.78 -3.80 -11.58
N VAL A 124 -10.12 -4.56 -12.44
CA VAL A 124 -10.70 -5.64 -13.22
C VAL A 124 -10.45 -6.96 -12.51
N PRO A 125 -11.49 -7.70 -12.10
CA PRO A 125 -11.33 -9.01 -11.49
C PRO A 125 -10.76 -10.03 -12.50
N PRO A 126 -10.01 -11.06 -12.05
CA PRO A 126 -9.61 -12.14 -12.92
C PRO A 126 -10.82 -12.98 -13.38
N PRO A 127 -10.74 -13.66 -14.54
CA PRO A 127 -11.79 -14.59 -14.97
C PRO A 127 -12.09 -15.64 -13.88
N GLY A 128 -13.37 -15.89 -13.62
CA GLY A 128 -13.82 -16.85 -12.60
C GLY A 128 -13.81 -16.35 -11.16
N ALA A 129 -13.62 -15.04 -10.92
CA ALA A 129 -13.79 -14.48 -9.58
C ALA A 129 -15.25 -14.63 -9.08
N PRO A 130 -15.48 -14.88 -7.78
CA PRO A 130 -16.83 -15.05 -7.22
C PRO A 130 -17.71 -13.83 -7.49
N GLY A 131 -18.95 -14.06 -7.96
CA GLY A 131 -19.92 -12.99 -8.25
C GLY A 131 -20.12 -12.65 -9.73
N MET A 132 -19.35 -13.25 -10.64
CA MET A 132 -19.61 -13.20 -12.09
C MET A 132 -20.33 -14.48 -12.56
N SER A 133 -21.62 -14.62 -12.25
CA SER A 133 -22.49 -15.51 -13.03
C SER A 133 -22.89 -14.76 -14.30
N GLY A 134 -22.57 -15.35 -15.46
CA GLY A 134 -22.84 -14.78 -16.79
C GLY A 134 -24.32 -14.64 -17.13
#